data_AF-A0A4S3JW06-F1
#
_entry.id   AF-A0A4S3JW06-F1
#
_cell.length_a   1.000
_cell.length_b   1.000
_cell.length_c   1.000
_cell.angle_alpha   90.00
_cell.angle_beta   90.00
_cell.angle_gamma   90.00
#
_symmetry.space_group_name_H-M   'P 1'
#
loop_
_entity.id
_entity.type
_entity.pdbx_description
1 polymer ?
#
loop_
_entity_poly.entity_id
_entity_poly.type
_entity_poly.pdbx_seq_one_letter_code
_entity_poly.pdbx_strand_id
1 'polypeptide(L)'
;MKDAGKLVRLYILETEEKLRAVTPSTSHLAKWKNWIATQAAKVVCTRDAEYYESFKWAETSSVQRQTLIRDIREQYNSKYEEDDHLALLAGMDHIFENCQDMMADGGLPQALLIDEKRLEKIYSALQLPSSWDHFLSSLRHSNPALRVLEIGAGTGRATREVLRNLKPWGNVRFYSQYTFTDNSQEMLDAAAKGFSLEEAIEFKMLDISEDPEAQGFQPHSFDLVIASHVIHRTPCLKASLRNGTLPDWWIGAEDNRIDQPYVSPQRWDTELRAAGFTGNDATTYDLDPPYHCHFTMLSRVMPTSDTKRDILLLTNGVQSQIAKTIAYKFLDHGCTINWGTLDDTPPTDYCVVSLLDLDDPYLYNMSESDYTKSSNGLDKSRIWIQNTSSLSTRGR
;
A
#
# COMPACT_ATOMS: atom_id res chain seq x y z
N MET A 1 20.49 4.59 11.56
CA MET A 1 20.39 4.40 10.09
C MET A 1 21.71 4.55 9.33
N LYS A 2 22.50 5.62 9.52
CA LYS A 2 23.80 5.81 8.83
C LYS A 2 24.75 4.61 8.97
N ASP A 3 24.95 4.10 10.18
CA ASP A 3 25.87 2.98 10.43
C ASP A 3 25.44 1.67 9.75
N ALA A 4 24.13 1.40 9.69
CA ALA A 4 23.60 0.27 8.90
C ALA A 4 23.88 0.43 7.40
N GLY A 5 23.80 1.65 6.87
CA GLY A 5 24.15 1.93 5.46
C GLY A 5 25.65 1.79 5.18
N LYS A 6 26.52 2.02 6.17
CA LYS A 6 27.97 1.76 6.06
C LYS A 6 28.24 0.26 6.02
N LEU A 7 27.64 -0.49 6.93
CA LEU A 7 27.75 -1.95 6.99
C LEU A 7 27.35 -2.60 5.66
N VAL A 8 26.20 -2.22 5.09
CA VAL A 8 25.72 -2.72 3.79
C VAL A 8 26.77 -2.57 2.68
N ARG A 9 27.41 -1.41 2.58
CA ARG A 9 28.44 -1.16 1.55
C ARG A 9 29.69 -2.00 1.78
N LEU A 10 30.11 -2.17 3.04
CA LEU A 10 31.24 -3.02 3.39
C LEU A 10 30.96 -4.50 3.10
N TYR A 11 29.77 -5.01 3.44
CA TYR A 11 29.38 -6.38 3.08
C TYR A 11 29.32 -6.57 1.56
N ILE A 12 28.82 -5.60 0.79
CA ILE A 12 28.83 -5.69 -0.69
C ILE A 12 30.25 -5.88 -1.23
N LEU A 13 31.20 -5.07 -0.75
CA LEU A 13 32.60 -5.15 -1.18
C LEU A 13 33.24 -6.50 -0.79
N GLU A 14 33.03 -6.95 0.44
CA GLU A 14 33.57 -8.22 0.93
C GLU A 14 32.93 -9.43 0.23
N THR A 15 31.61 -9.40 0.01
CA THR A 15 30.88 -10.45 -0.70
C THR A 15 31.32 -10.51 -2.17
N GLU A 16 31.51 -9.38 -2.85
CA GLU A 16 32.06 -9.37 -4.22
C GLU A 16 33.44 -10.03 -4.27
N GLU A 17 34.34 -9.68 -3.34
CA GLU A 17 35.69 -10.24 -3.31
C GLU A 17 35.68 -11.76 -3.08
N LYS A 18 34.87 -12.26 -2.13
CA LYS A 18 34.69 -13.70 -1.89
C LYS A 18 34.13 -14.45 -3.09
N LEU A 19 33.22 -13.82 -3.83
CA LEU A 19 32.50 -14.45 -4.93
C LEU A 19 33.23 -14.36 -6.27
N ARG A 20 34.23 -13.49 -6.41
CA ARG A 20 34.90 -13.20 -7.70
C ARG A 20 35.35 -14.47 -8.44
N ALA A 21 36.00 -15.39 -7.73
CA ALA A 21 36.50 -16.65 -8.28
C ALA A 21 35.50 -17.83 -8.20
N VAL A 22 34.33 -17.64 -7.58
CA VAL A 22 33.35 -18.72 -7.36
C VAL A 22 32.46 -18.89 -8.59
N THR A 23 32.27 -20.13 -9.04
CA THR A 23 31.35 -20.45 -10.15
C THR A 23 29.98 -20.82 -9.58
N PRO A 24 28.90 -20.08 -9.90
CA PRO A 24 27.55 -20.38 -9.41
C PRO A 24 27.02 -21.70 -9.98
N SER A 25 26.35 -22.50 -9.16
CA SER A 25 25.74 -23.78 -9.57
C SER A 25 24.42 -23.62 -10.32
N THR A 26 23.78 -22.45 -10.22
CA THR A 26 22.49 -22.15 -10.85
C THR A 26 22.47 -20.79 -11.55
N SER A 27 21.54 -20.62 -12.49
CA SER A 27 21.41 -19.38 -13.28
C SER A 27 20.99 -18.16 -12.44
N HIS A 28 20.12 -18.34 -11.45
CA HIS A 28 19.70 -17.25 -10.56
C HIS A 28 20.84 -16.75 -9.67
N LEU A 29 21.74 -17.65 -9.23
CA LEU A 29 22.94 -17.29 -8.47
C LEU A 29 23.98 -16.57 -9.34
N ALA A 30 24.06 -16.89 -10.62
CA ALA A 30 24.86 -16.11 -11.57
C ALA A 30 24.35 -14.67 -11.71
N LYS A 31 23.03 -14.47 -11.76
CA LYS A 31 22.42 -13.13 -11.71
C LYS A 31 22.74 -12.41 -10.41
N TRP A 32 22.62 -13.09 -9.26
CA TRP A 32 22.97 -12.52 -7.96
C TRP A 32 24.44 -12.09 -7.88
N LYS A 33 25.36 -12.94 -8.33
CA LYS A 33 26.80 -12.61 -8.42
C LYS A 33 27.04 -11.36 -9.25
N ASN A 34 26.43 -11.27 -10.43
CA ASN A 34 26.55 -10.10 -11.31
C ASN A 34 25.96 -8.83 -10.68
N TRP A 35 24.83 -8.96 -9.98
CA TRP A 35 24.23 -7.86 -9.23
C TRP A 35 25.16 -7.36 -8.12
N ILE A 36 25.75 -8.26 -7.31
CA ILE A 36 26.73 -7.91 -6.27
C ILE A 36 27.91 -7.14 -6.88
N ALA A 37 28.46 -7.62 -8.00
CA ALA A 37 29.55 -6.94 -8.70
C ALA A 37 29.14 -5.55 -9.18
N THR A 38 27.92 -5.40 -9.70
CA THR A 38 27.37 -4.10 -10.12
C THR A 38 27.22 -3.14 -8.94
N GLN A 39 26.76 -3.62 -7.78
CA GLN A 39 26.66 -2.79 -6.57
C GLN A 39 28.04 -2.41 -6.03
N ALA A 40 29.02 -3.32 -6.03
CA ALA A 40 30.39 -3.02 -5.64
C ALA A 40 31.01 -1.94 -6.54
N ALA A 41 30.82 -2.03 -7.86
CA ALA A 41 31.24 -0.99 -8.80
C ALA A 41 30.55 0.36 -8.52
N LYS A 42 29.27 0.36 -8.14
CA LYS A 42 28.57 1.60 -7.73
C LYS A 42 29.16 2.19 -6.45
N VAL A 43 29.56 1.38 -5.47
CA VAL A 43 30.24 1.87 -4.25
C VAL A 43 31.57 2.54 -4.62
N VAL A 44 32.31 2.00 -5.59
CA VAL A 44 33.57 2.57 -6.08
C VAL A 44 33.35 3.91 -6.80
N CYS A 45 32.36 3.96 -7.70
CA CYS A 45 32.16 5.09 -8.62
C CYS A 45 31.31 6.22 -8.03
N THR A 46 30.40 5.92 -7.11
CA THR A 46 29.45 6.91 -6.58
C THR A 46 30.09 7.69 -5.44
N ARG A 47 30.11 9.01 -5.56
CA ARG A 47 30.52 9.93 -4.49
C ARG A 47 29.29 10.43 -3.74
N ASP A 48 28.65 9.50 -3.04
CA ASP A 48 27.48 9.77 -2.19
C ASP A 48 27.90 10.72 -1.05
N ALA A 49 27.27 11.88 -0.91
CA ALA A 49 27.64 12.87 0.10
C ALA A 49 27.50 12.34 1.53
N GLU A 50 26.57 11.41 1.77
CA GLU A 50 26.33 10.85 3.09
C GLU A 50 27.24 9.66 3.41
N TYR A 51 27.75 8.99 2.37
CA TYR A 51 28.65 7.84 2.46
C TYR A 51 29.94 8.10 1.66
N TYR A 52 30.47 9.32 1.77
CA TYR A 52 31.60 9.76 0.96
C TYR A 52 32.83 8.88 1.18
N GLU A 53 33.00 8.28 2.35
CA GLU A 53 34.14 7.41 2.65
C GLU A 53 34.08 6.05 1.96
N SER A 54 32.92 5.65 1.41
CA SER A 54 32.70 4.29 0.92
C SER A 54 33.55 3.90 -0.29
N PHE A 55 33.91 4.86 -1.15
CA PHE A 55 34.84 4.58 -2.24
C PHE A 55 36.25 4.27 -1.74
N LYS A 56 36.67 4.86 -0.61
CA LYS A 56 37.98 4.58 -0.01
C LYS A 56 38.04 3.16 0.50
N TRP A 57 36.93 2.64 1.04
CA TRP A 57 36.86 1.26 1.51
C TRP A 57 37.00 0.25 0.36
N ALA A 58 36.64 0.62 -0.86
CA ALA A 58 36.87 -0.26 -2.01
C ALA A 58 38.37 -0.43 -2.34
N GLU A 59 39.21 0.51 -1.92
CA GLU A 59 40.67 0.48 -2.12
C GLU A 59 41.43 -0.14 -0.93
N THR A 60 40.76 -0.41 0.19
CA THR A 60 41.39 -1.03 1.37
C THR A 60 41.46 -2.55 1.25
N SER A 61 42.28 -3.20 2.07
CA SER A 61 42.35 -4.65 2.11
C SER A 61 41.12 -5.27 2.79
N SER A 62 40.83 -6.55 2.50
CA SER A 62 39.76 -7.29 3.18
C SER A 62 39.92 -7.28 4.71
N VAL A 63 41.15 -7.44 5.22
CA VAL A 63 41.43 -7.36 6.67
C VAL A 63 41.02 -6.01 7.26
N GLN A 64 41.29 -4.91 6.55
CA GLN A 64 40.89 -3.57 6.98
C GLN A 64 39.38 -3.40 6.93
N ARG A 65 38.71 -3.87 5.88
CA ARG A 65 37.25 -3.82 5.78
C ARG A 65 36.55 -4.65 6.85
N GLN A 66 37.04 -5.86 7.16
CA GLN A 66 36.49 -6.70 8.22
C GLN A 66 36.69 -6.09 9.61
N THR A 67 37.81 -5.41 9.84
CA THR A 67 38.03 -4.63 11.07
C THR A 67 37.01 -3.51 11.17
N LEU A 68 36.79 -2.74 10.09
CA LEU A 68 35.76 -1.68 10.04
C LEU A 68 34.35 -2.24 10.28
N ILE A 69 34.00 -3.39 9.70
CA ILE A 69 32.71 -4.06 9.92
C ILE A 69 32.53 -4.35 11.41
N ARG A 70 33.53 -4.97 12.06
CA ARG A 70 33.49 -5.29 13.49
C ARG A 70 33.30 -4.03 14.33
N ASP A 71 34.10 -3.01 14.10
CA ASP A 71 34.09 -1.80 14.93
C ASP A 71 32.76 -1.03 14.78
N ILE A 72 32.23 -0.91 13.56
CA ILE A 72 30.92 -0.29 13.31
C ILE A 72 29.80 -1.13 13.95
N ARG A 73 29.92 -2.46 13.92
CA ARG A 73 28.92 -3.37 14.51
C ARG A 73 28.91 -3.28 16.03
N GLU A 74 30.06 -3.22 16.69
CA GLU A 74 30.14 -3.02 18.15
C GLU A 74 29.47 -1.69 18.55
N GLN A 75 29.75 -0.62 17.81
CA GLN A 75 29.07 0.66 18.02
C GLN A 75 27.57 0.55 17.78
N TYR A 76 27.14 -0.12 16.72
CA TYR A 76 25.73 -0.31 16.40
C TYR A 76 24.99 -1.09 17.50
N ASN A 77 25.56 -2.20 17.96
CA ASN A 77 24.99 -3.05 18.99
C ASN A 77 24.92 -2.34 20.35
N SER A 78 25.89 -1.48 20.66
CA SER A 78 25.86 -0.67 21.89
C SER A 78 24.79 0.43 21.89
N LYS A 79 24.31 0.81 20.70
CA LYS A 79 23.42 1.96 20.51
C LYS A 79 21.94 1.58 20.36
N TYR A 80 21.66 0.37 19.93
CA TYR A 80 20.32 -0.13 19.67
C TYR A 80 20.06 -1.38 20.52
N GLU A 81 19.15 -1.28 21.48
CA GLU A 81 18.72 -2.40 22.34
C GLU A 81 17.61 -3.24 21.69
N GLU A 82 17.06 -2.81 20.55
CA GLU A 82 15.94 -3.47 19.86
C GLU A 82 16.36 -4.70 19.04
N ASP A 83 15.66 -5.81 19.29
CA ASP A 83 15.86 -7.15 18.69
C ASP A 83 15.78 -7.15 17.14
N ASP A 84 14.97 -6.26 16.57
CA ASP A 84 14.70 -6.21 15.12
C ASP A 84 15.94 -5.75 14.31
N HIS A 85 16.57 -4.64 14.68
CA HIS A 85 17.74 -4.16 13.96
C HIS A 85 18.93 -5.14 14.02
N LEU A 86 19.05 -5.88 15.12
CA LEU A 86 20.03 -6.95 15.27
C LEU A 86 19.71 -8.15 14.38
N ALA A 87 18.42 -8.48 14.18
CA ALA A 87 18.01 -9.56 13.27
C ALA A 87 18.41 -9.29 11.81
N LEU A 88 18.27 -8.04 11.34
CA LEU A 88 18.71 -7.67 10.00
C LEU A 88 20.24 -7.84 9.82
N LEU A 89 21.02 -7.40 10.81
CA LEU A 89 22.48 -7.56 10.79
C LEU A 89 22.88 -9.04 10.82
N ALA A 90 22.25 -9.82 11.68
CA ALA A 90 22.47 -11.27 11.75
C ALA A 90 22.15 -11.97 10.42
N GLY A 91 21.13 -11.50 9.69
CA GLY A 91 20.83 -11.98 8.34
C GLY A 91 21.94 -11.66 7.34
N MET A 92 22.50 -10.45 7.39
CA MET A 92 23.61 -10.05 6.53
C MET A 92 24.91 -10.82 6.84
N ASP A 93 25.23 -11.00 8.12
CA ASP A 93 26.35 -11.81 8.59
C ASP A 93 26.27 -13.22 8.02
N HIS A 94 25.10 -13.83 8.18
CA HIS A 94 24.90 -15.19 7.74
C HIS A 94 25.09 -15.35 6.23
N ILE A 95 24.54 -14.44 5.42
CA ILE A 95 24.76 -14.46 3.97
C ILE A 95 26.25 -14.31 3.66
N PHE A 96 26.93 -13.36 4.29
CA PHE A 96 28.35 -13.11 4.03
C PHE A 96 29.24 -14.29 4.43
N GLU A 97 28.96 -14.93 5.57
CA GLU A 97 29.69 -16.09 6.06
C GLU A 97 29.52 -17.30 5.13
N ASN A 98 28.32 -17.50 4.58
CA ASN A 98 27.95 -18.71 3.83
C ASN A 98 27.87 -18.50 2.31
N CYS A 99 28.14 -17.30 1.79
CA CYS A 99 27.90 -16.96 0.38
C CYS A 99 28.62 -17.86 -0.63
N GLN A 100 29.79 -18.41 -0.31
CA GLN A 100 30.53 -19.31 -1.22
C GLN A 100 29.89 -20.70 -1.28
N ASP A 101 29.47 -21.24 -0.13
CA ASP A 101 28.76 -22.51 -0.04
C ASP A 101 27.39 -22.40 -0.71
N MET A 102 26.67 -21.29 -0.48
CA MET A 102 25.40 -21.00 -1.16
C MET A 102 25.52 -21.00 -2.69
N MET A 103 26.65 -20.52 -3.22
CA MET A 103 26.93 -20.55 -4.66
C MET A 103 27.12 -21.97 -5.20
N ALA A 104 27.62 -22.89 -4.38
CA ALA A 104 27.80 -24.29 -4.74
C ALA A 104 26.49 -25.09 -4.56
N ASP A 105 25.79 -24.86 -3.46
CA ASP A 105 24.65 -25.67 -3.02
C ASP A 105 23.30 -25.23 -3.61
N GLY A 106 23.27 -24.16 -4.40
CA GLY A 106 22.09 -23.75 -5.17
C GLY A 106 21.16 -22.76 -4.46
N GLY A 107 21.61 -22.10 -3.40
CA GLY A 107 20.90 -20.98 -2.77
C GLY A 107 21.09 -20.89 -1.25
N LEU A 108 20.26 -20.06 -0.59
CA LEU A 108 20.15 -20.05 0.87
C LEU A 108 19.68 -21.44 1.36
N PRO A 109 20.28 -22.01 2.43
CA PRO A 109 19.73 -23.19 3.08
C PRO A 109 18.27 -22.93 3.49
N GLN A 110 17.35 -23.86 3.16
CA GLN A 110 15.94 -23.77 3.55
C GLN A 110 15.77 -23.48 5.06
N ALA A 111 16.70 -23.93 5.90
CA ALA A 111 16.74 -23.64 7.33
C ALA A 111 16.68 -22.15 7.72
N LEU A 112 17.16 -21.22 6.87
CA LEU A 112 17.01 -19.77 7.11
C LEU A 112 15.67 -19.20 6.69
N LEU A 113 14.99 -19.86 5.75
CA LEU A 113 13.63 -19.55 5.36
C LEU A 113 12.61 -20.12 6.36
N ILE A 114 12.97 -21.23 7.02
CA ILE A 114 12.11 -21.98 7.96
C ILE A 114 12.15 -21.42 9.39
N ASP A 115 13.17 -20.65 9.79
CA ASP A 115 13.09 -19.88 11.05
C ASP A 115 12.16 -18.68 10.85
N GLU A 116 10.86 -18.96 10.85
CA GLU A 116 9.77 -17.99 10.67
C GLU A 116 9.93 -16.80 11.61
N LYS A 117 10.40 -17.02 12.85
CA LYS A 117 10.64 -15.95 13.83
C LYS A 117 11.76 -15.02 13.39
N ARG A 118 12.83 -15.54 12.81
CA ARG A 118 13.94 -14.72 12.30
C ARG A 118 13.53 -13.96 11.04
N LEU A 119 12.79 -14.59 10.14
CA LEU A 119 12.29 -13.94 8.93
C LEU A 119 11.29 -12.82 9.28
N GLU A 120 10.38 -13.08 10.22
CA GLU A 120 9.41 -12.12 10.75
C GLU A 120 10.13 -10.92 11.40
N LYS A 121 11.13 -11.16 12.25
CA LYS A 121 11.97 -10.10 12.83
C LYS A 121 12.72 -9.29 11.78
N ILE A 122 13.24 -9.93 10.73
CA ILE A 122 13.92 -9.22 9.64
C ILE A 122 12.93 -8.35 8.84
N TYR A 123 11.72 -8.85 8.55
CA TYR A 123 10.68 -8.05 7.93
C TYR A 123 10.19 -6.93 8.86
N SER A 124 10.19 -7.17 10.17
CA SER A 124 9.94 -6.16 11.20
C SER A 124 11.03 -5.09 11.22
N ALA A 125 12.29 -5.47 11.11
CA ALA A 125 13.44 -4.55 11.08
C ALA A 125 13.53 -3.70 9.81
N LEU A 126 12.95 -4.20 8.71
CA LEU A 126 12.74 -3.45 7.48
C LEU A 126 11.47 -2.57 7.54
N GLN A 127 10.78 -2.53 8.69
CA GLN A 127 9.75 -1.50 8.94
C GLN A 127 10.42 -0.14 8.94
N LEU A 128 10.10 0.61 7.90
CA LEU A 128 10.09 2.04 7.93
C LEU A 128 8.61 2.43 7.84
N PRO A 129 8.15 3.36 8.68
CA PRO A 129 6.73 3.67 8.84
C PRO A 129 6.18 4.14 7.49
N SER A 130 5.50 3.23 6.80
CA SER A 130 4.59 3.61 5.73
C SER A 130 3.36 4.10 6.46
N SER A 131 3.29 5.39 6.78
CA SER A 131 2.19 5.94 7.58
C SER A 131 0.91 5.96 6.75
N TRP A 132 0.25 4.80 6.69
CA TRP A 132 -1.09 4.68 6.13
C TRP A 132 -2.11 5.41 7.00
N ASP A 133 -1.72 5.84 8.19
CA ASP A 133 -2.54 6.52 9.20
C ASP A 133 -3.38 7.66 8.62
N HIS A 134 -2.76 8.60 7.90
CA HIS A 134 -3.49 9.74 7.35
C HIS A 134 -4.54 9.28 6.34
N PHE A 135 -4.16 8.38 5.43
CA PHE A 135 -5.06 7.88 4.40
C PHE A 135 -6.21 7.04 5.00
N LEU A 136 -5.90 6.04 5.82
CA LEU A 136 -6.87 5.16 6.44
C LEU A 136 -7.77 5.90 7.44
N SER A 137 -7.25 6.90 8.15
CA SER A 137 -8.04 7.77 9.01
C SER A 137 -9.02 8.62 8.19
N SER A 138 -8.60 9.20 7.06
CA SER A 138 -9.54 9.91 6.17
C SER A 138 -10.58 8.95 5.57
N LEU A 139 -10.15 7.75 5.16
CA LEU A 139 -11.02 6.76 4.53
C LEU A 139 -12.10 6.27 5.49
N ARG A 140 -11.75 5.92 6.74
CA ARG A 140 -12.70 5.45 7.76
C ARG A 140 -13.75 6.50 8.13
N HIS A 141 -13.41 7.79 8.04
CA HIS A 141 -14.36 8.88 8.27
C HIS A 141 -15.29 9.10 7.07
N SER A 142 -14.81 8.81 5.87
CA SER A 142 -15.59 8.96 4.63
C SER A 142 -16.55 7.79 4.39
N ASN A 143 -16.09 6.57 4.69
CA ASN A 143 -16.89 5.36 4.67
C ASN A 143 -16.57 4.53 5.93
N PRO A 144 -17.43 4.53 6.97
CA PRO A 144 -17.21 3.74 8.18
C PRO A 144 -17.59 2.25 8.00
N ALA A 145 -18.15 1.86 6.86
CA ALA A 145 -18.61 0.51 6.55
C ALA A 145 -17.75 -0.13 5.43
N LEU A 146 -16.45 0.18 5.41
CA LEU A 146 -15.51 -0.33 4.41
C LEU A 146 -15.56 -1.85 4.29
N ARG A 147 -15.56 -2.34 3.05
CA ARG A 147 -15.25 -3.72 2.69
C ARG A 147 -13.83 -3.77 2.16
N VAL A 148 -12.92 -4.36 2.95
CA VAL A 148 -11.49 -4.42 2.65
C VAL A 148 -11.13 -5.79 2.10
N LEU A 149 -10.34 -5.84 1.02
CA LEU A 149 -9.69 -7.06 0.52
C LEU A 149 -8.17 -6.87 0.64
N GLU A 150 -7.49 -7.78 1.32
CA GLU A 150 -6.03 -7.83 1.34
C GLU A 150 -5.53 -9.03 0.54
N ILE A 151 -4.75 -8.77 -0.51
CA ILE A 151 -4.17 -9.77 -1.42
C ILE A 151 -2.76 -10.12 -0.94
N GLY A 152 -2.51 -11.43 -0.77
CA GLY A 152 -1.26 -12.01 -0.26
C GLY A 152 -0.80 -11.37 1.04
N ALA A 153 -1.70 -11.39 2.01
CA ALA A 153 -1.50 -10.83 3.34
C ALA A 153 -0.38 -11.56 4.12
N GLY A 154 -0.05 -12.80 3.75
CA GLY A 154 1.07 -13.58 4.29
C GLY A 154 1.00 -13.72 5.81
N THR A 155 1.99 -13.15 6.51
CA THR A 155 2.06 -13.17 7.98
C THR A 155 1.12 -12.16 8.67
N GLY A 156 0.29 -11.45 7.90
CA GLY A 156 -0.67 -10.45 8.39
C GLY A 156 -0.05 -9.14 8.84
N ARG A 157 1.12 -8.79 8.28
CA ARG A 157 1.85 -7.57 8.66
C ARG A 157 1.07 -6.31 8.31
N ALA A 158 0.63 -6.18 7.06
CA ALA A 158 -0.18 -5.04 6.64
C ALA A 158 -1.56 -5.07 7.30
N THR A 159 -2.16 -6.25 7.47
CA THR A 159 -3.38 -6.45 8.26
C THR A 159 -3.34 -5.74 9.63
N ARG A 160 -2.30 -5.98 10.45
CA ARG A 160 -2.17 -5.36 11.79
C ARG A 160 -2.17 -3.84 11.72
N GLU A 161 -1.47 -3.26 10.75
CA GLU A 161 -1.37 -1.81 10.59
C GLU A 161 -2.71 -1.19 10.16
N VAL A 162 -3.42 -1.87 9.26
CA VAL A 162 -4.74 -1.44 8.81
C VAL A 162 -5.72 -1.53 9.97
N LEU A 163 -5.72 -2.62 10.74
CA LEU A 163 -6.61 -2.78 11.88
C LEU A 163 -6.37 -1.74 12.98
N ARG A 164 -5.11 -1.37 13.26
CA ARG A 164 -4.79 -0.27 14.20
C ARG A 164 -5.47 1.04 13.80
N ASN A 165 -5.56 1.29 12.49
CA ASN A 165 -6.16 2.50 11.94
C ASN A 165 -7.68 2.43 11.79
N LEU A 166 -8.21 1.27 11.39
CA LEU A 166 -9.65 1.06 11.18
C LEU A 166 -10.38 0.64 12.47
N LYS A 167 -9.66 0.32 13.54
CA LYS A 167 -10.20 -0.03 14.88
C LYS A 167 -9.42 0.70 16.00
N PRO A 168 -9.31 2.04 15.94
CA PRO A 168 -8.44 2.81 16.84
C PRO A 168 -8.84 2.71 18.32
N TRP A 169 -10.10 2.36 18.59
CA TRP A 169 -10.68 2.34 19.95
C TRP A 169 -11.00 0.93 20.43
N GLY A 170 -10.32 -0.09 19.90
CA GLY A 170 -10.36 -1.47 20.38
C GLY A 170 -11.64 -2.23 20.06
N ASN A 171 -12.82 -1.68 20.38
CA ASN A 171 -14.11 -2.33 20.16
C ASN A 171 -14.93 -1.68 19.03
N VAL A 172 -14.59 -0.45 18.63
CA VAL A 172 -15.27 0.25 17.54
C VAL A 172 -14.53 0.00 16.23
N ARG A 173 -15.18 -0.69 15.31
CA ARG A 173 -14.67 -0.96 13.95
C ARG A 173 -15.25 0.05 12.96
N PHE A 174 -14.40 0.55 12.08
CA PHE A 174 -14.76 1.40 10.94
C PHE A 174 -14.60 0.65 9.62
N TYR A 175 -15.06 -0.60 9.61
CA TYR A 175 -15.15 -1.47 8.45
C TYR A 175 -16.25 -2.49 8.71
N SER A 176 -16.96 -2.92 7.68
CA SER A 176 -18.00 -3.95 7.79
C SER A 176 -17.44 -5.35 7.59
N GLN A 177 -16.42 -5.50 6.73
CA GLN A 177 -15.79 -6.77 6.42
C GLN A 177 -14.32 -6.55 6.07
N TYR A 178 -13.45 -7.44 6.56
CA TYR A 178 -12.06 -7.55 6.14
C TYR A 178 -11.85 -8.94 5.55
N THR A 179 -11.46 -9.05 4.29
CA THR A 179 -11.18 -10.35 3.65
C THR A 179 -9.67 -10.48 3.49
N PHE A 180 -9.08 -11.31 4.35
CA PHE A 180 -7.68 -11.69 4.35
C PHE A 180 -7.46 -12.81 3.34
N THR A 181 -6.56 -12.62 2.38
CA THR A 181 -6.28 -13.64 1.37
C THR A 181 -4.81 -13.93 1.18
N ASP A 182 -4.52 -15.17 0.83
CA ASP A 182 -3.19 -15.67 0.49
C ASP A 182 -3.35 -16.90 -0.43
N ASN A 183 -2.31 -17.26 -1.18
CA ASN A 183 -2.32 -18.47 -2.01
C ASN A 183 -1.85 -19.72 -1.22
N SER A 184 -1.39 -19.54 0.02
CA SER A 184 -0.97 -20.61 0.93
C SER A 184 -2.00 -20.88 2.02
N GLN A 185 -2.52 -22.11 2.07
CA GLN A 185 -3.41 -22.56 3.15
C GLN A 185 -2.71 -22.51 4.52
N GLU A 186 -1.42 -22.81 4.58
CA GLU A 186 -0.63 -22.77 5.83
C GLU A 186 -0.58 -21.35 6.42
N MET A 187 -0.45 -20.34 5.57
CA MET A 187 -0.47 -18.93 5.98
C MET A 187 -1.86 -18.52 6.48
N LEU A 188 -2.93 -18.94 5.80
CA LEU A 188 -4.30 -18.68 6.25
C LEU A 188 -4.58 -19.30 7.62
N ASP A 189 -4.17 -20.54 7.84
CA ASP A 189 -4.36 -21.25 9.11
C ASP A 189 -3.56 -20.59 10.26
N ALA A 190 -2.33 -20.13 9.97
CA ALA A 190 -1.52 -19.38 10.92
C ALA A 190 -2.15 -18.01 11.25
N ALA A 191 -2.64 -17.29 10.24
CA ALA A 191 -3.30 -15.99 10.40
C ALA A 191 -4.61 -16.12 11.18
N ALA A 192 -5.44 -17.11 10.88
CA ALA A 192 -6.69 -17.36 11.60
C ALA A 192 -6.46 -17.58 13.12
N LYS A 193 -5.36 -18.23 13.50
CA LYS A 193 -4.94 -18.33 14.92
C LYS A 193 -4.51 -16.97 15.47
N GLY A 194 -3.67 -16.25 14.73
CA GLY A 194 -3.09 -14.96 15.13
C GLY A 194 -4.11 -13.82 15.26
N PHE A 195 -5.21 -13.88 14.52
CA PHE A 195 -6.29 -12.88 14.52
C PHE A 195 -7.60 -13.44 15.08
N SER A 196 -7.54 -14.47 15.91
CA SER A 196 -8.73 -15.16 16.49
C SER A 196 -9.69 -14.25 17.27
N LEU A 197 -9.24 -13.06 17.70
CA LEU A 197 -10.07 -12.06 18.38
C LEU A 197 -10.78 -11.08 17.41
N GLU A 198 -10.48 -11.15 16.12
CA GLU A 198 -11.01 -10.23 15.11
C GLU A 198 -12.13 -10.91 14.30
N GLU A 199 -13.34 -10.92 14.85
CA GLU A 199 -14.52 -11.61 14.28
C GLU A 199 -14.95 -11.12 12.89
N ALA A 200 -14.53 -9.91 12.49
CA ALA A 200 -14.89 -9.32 11.20
C ALA A 200 -13.86 -9.63 10.09
N ILE A 201 -12.89 -10.52 10.36
CA ILE A 201 -11.94 -11.00 9.36
C ILE A 201 -12.42 -12.34 8.80
N GLU A 202 -12.56 -12.37 7.48
CA GLU A 202 -12.78 -13.59 6.69
C GLU A 202 -11.43 -14.02 6.10
N PHE A 203 -11.05 -15.28 6.29
CA PHE A 203 -9.85 -15.86 5.69
C PHE A 203 -10.25 -16.66 4.46
N LYS A 204 -9.70 -16.32 3.30
CA LYS A 204 -10.07 -16.96 2.04
C LYS A 204 -8.87 -17.10 1.11
N MET A 205 -8.73 -18.25 0.46
CA MET A 205 -7.68 -18.48 -0.52
C MET A 205 -7.91 -17.61 -1.76
N LEU A 206 -6.84 -16.99 -2.27
CA LEU A 206 -6.86 -16.24 -3.52
C LEU A 206 -5.50 -16.37 -4.21
N ASP A 207 -5.53 -16.92 -5.42
CA ASP A 207 -4.45 -16.77 -6.39
C ASP A 207 -4.81 -15.64 -7.35
N ILE A 208 -4.11 -14.52 -7.25
CA ILE A 208 -4.38 -13.34 -8.08
C ILE A 208 -3.93 -13.51 -9.54
N SER A 209 -3.19 -14.57 -9.86
CA SER A 209 -2.83 -14.90 -11.24
C SER A 209 -3.99 -15.54 -12.02
N GLU A 210 -4.99 -16.05 -11.30
CA GLU A 210 -6.21 -16.64 -11.83
C GLU A 210 -7.41 -15.70 -11.63
N ASP A 211 -8.52 -15.98 -12.31
CA ASP A 211 -9.75 -15.19 -12.20
C ASP A 211 -10.32 -15.20 -10.76
N PRO A 212 -10.46 -14.04 -10.08
CA PRO A 212 -11.05 -13.98 -8.74
C PRO A 212 -12.52 -14.39 -8.71
N GLU A 213 -13.29 -14.15 -9.79
CA GLU A 213 -14.71 -14.50 -9.83
C GLU A 213 -14.89 -16.02 -9.83
N ALA A 214 -14.09 -16.74 -10.60
CA ALA A 214 -14.02 -18.20 -10.58
C ALA A 214 -13.61 -18.77 -9.20
N GLN A 215 -12.88 -17.99 -8.39
CA GLN A 215 -12.51 -18.31 -7.00
C GLN A 215 -13.58 -17.87 -5.98
N GLY A 216 -14.75 -17.43 -6.46
CA GLY A 216 -15.92 -17.08 -5.67
C GLY A 216 -15.88 -15.70 -5.04
N PHE A 217 -15.04 -14.78 -5.53
CA PHE A 217 -15.07 -13.37 -5.12
C PHE A 217 -16.11 -12.62 -5.95
N GLN A 218 -16.96 -11.83 -5.29
CA GLN A 218 -17.99 -11.04 -5.97
C GLN A 218 -17.34 -9.81 -6.63
N PRO A 219 -17.53 -9.58 -7.94
CA PRO A 219 -17.03 -8.39 -8.62
C PRO A 219 -17.56 -7.10 -7.98
N HIS A 220 -16.74 -6.05 -7.98
CA HIS A 220 -17.11 -4.70 -7.50
C HIS A 220 -17.69 -4.66 -6.06
N SER A 221 -17.28 -5.59 -5.20
CA SER A 221 -17.82 -5.74 -3.83
C SER A 221 -16.93 -5.20 -2.72
N PHE A 222 -15.75 -4.68 -3.06
CA PHE A 222 -14.77 -4.13 -2.11
C PHE A 222 -14.54 -2.64 -2.36
N ASP A 223 -14.39 -1.88 -1.27
CA ASP A 223 -14.13 -0.44 -1.29
C ASP A 223 -12.62 -0.13 -1.27
N LEU A 224 -11.85 -1.02 -0.65
CA LEU A 224 -10.40 -0.91 -0.51
C LEU A 224 -9.75 -2.26 -0.83
N VAL A 225 -8.81 -2.26 -1.77
CA VAL A 225 -7.95 -3.41 -2.06
C VAL A 225 -6.52 -3.06 -1.66
N ILE A 226 -5.90 -3.93 -0.87
CA ILE A 226 -4.53 -3.78 -0.38
C ILE A 226 -3.71 -4.92 -0.97
N ALA A 227 -2.62 -4.58 -1.66
CA ALA A 227 -1.66 -5.56 -2.17
C ALA A 227 -0.29 -5.27 -1.57
N SER A 228 0.05 -5.92 -0.46
CA SER A 228 1.31 -5.71 0.25
C SER A 228 2.33 -6.78 -0.15
N HIS A 229 3.41 -6.38 -0.81
CA HIS A 229 4.55 -7.26 -1.15
C HIS A 229 4.28 -8.45 -2.09
N VAL A 230 3.10 -8.53 -2.72
CA VAL A 230 2.73 -9.59 -3.68
C VAL A 230 3.18 -9.29 -5.10
N ILE A 231 3.18 -8.02 -5.52
CA ILE A 231 3.14 -7.71 -6.95
C ILE A 231 4.53 -7.39 -7.55
N HIS A 232 5.57 -7.11 -6.74
CA HIS A 232 6.97 -6.87 -7.18
C HIS A 232 7.81 -6.40 -5.98
N ARG A 233 9.01 -6.94 -5.79
CA ARG A 233 9.84 -6.67 -4.59
C ARG A 233 10.80 -5.50 -4.84
N THR A 234 10.84 -4.57 -3.88
CA THR A 234 11.35 -3.18 -3.95
C THR A 234 12.88 -3.01 -4.14
N PRO A 235 13.36 -1.81 -4.58
CA PRO A 235 14.78 -1.49 -4.73
C PRO A 235 15.51 -1.22 -3.40
N CYS A 236 15.25 -2.02 -2.37
CA CYS A 236 15.99 -1.92 -1.12
C CYS A 236 17.32 -2.67 -1.26
N LEU A 237 18.46 -1.97 -1.13
CA LEU A 237 19.80 -2.60 -1.21
C LEU A 237 19.98 -3.71 -0.16
N LYS A 238 19.43 -3.50 1.06
CA LYS A 238 19.42 -4.49 2.16
C LYS A 238 18.58 -5.73 1.83
N ALA A 239 17.37 -5.52 1.30
CA ALA A 239 16.49 -6.63 0.93
C ALA A 239 17.00 -7.38 -0.31
N SER A 240 17.65 -6.67 -1.25
CA SER A 240 18.21 -7.22 -2.48
C SER A 240 19.45 -8.09 -2.22
N LEU A 241 20.28 -7.70 -1.23
CA LEU A 241 21.41 -8.51 -0.77
C LEU A 241 20.98 -9.90 -0.28
N ARG A 242 19.86 -9.97 0.45
CA ARG A 242 19.28 -11.22 0.94
C ARG A 242 18.52 -11.97 -0.14
N ASN A 243 17.51 -11.32 -0.70
CA ASN A 243 16.51 -12.01 -1.49
C ASN A 243 16.98 -12.33 -2.91
N GLY A 244 18.04 -11.67 -3.42
CA GLY A 244 18.64 -12.03 -4.71
C GLY A 244 19.19 -13.46 -4.78
N THR A 245 19.32 -14.13 -3.64
CA THR A 245 19.71 -15.55 -3.55
C THR A 245 18.53 -16.51 -3.79
N LEU A 246 17.29 -16.02 -3.90
CA LEU A 246 16.09 -16.82 -4.13
C LEU A 246 15.77 -16.90 -5.63
N PRO A 247 15.41 -18.07 -6.19
CA PRO A 247 14.97 -18.19 -7.59
C PRO A 247 13.82 -17.22 -7.93
N ASP A 248 12.84 -17.10 -7.02
CA ASP A 248 11.63 -16.30 -7.22
C ASP A 248 11.90 -14.79 -7.33
N TRP A 249 13.08 -14.34 -6.92
CA TRP A 249 13.51 -12.95 -7.07
C TRP A 249 13.83 -12.58 -8.53
N TRP A 250 13.98 -13.55 -9.43
CA TRP A 250 14.43 -13.33 -10.81
C TRP A 250 13.42 -13.75 -11.89
N ILE A 251 12.14 -13.96 -11.51
CA ILE A 251 11.06 -14.41 -12.42
C ILE A 251 10.69 -13.36 -13.48
N GLY A 252 11.12 -12.10 -13.33
CA GLY A 252 10.77 -10.99 -14.21
C GLY A 252 11.41 -10.98 -15.62
N ALA A 253 12.03 -12.06 -16.09
CA ALA A 253 12.65 -12.05 -17.42
C ALA A 253 11.61 -11.83 -18.55
N GLU A 254 10.39 -12.34 -18.39
CA GLU A 254 9.32 -12.28 -19.39
C GLU A 254 8.63 -10.91 -19.46
N ASP A 255 8.70 -10.09 -18.41
CA ASP A 255 8.15 -8.73 -18.35
C ASP A 255 9.23 -7.63 -18.40
N ASN A 256 10.42 -7.97 -18.93
CA ASN A 256 11.61 -7.10 -19.06
C ASN A 256 12.28 -6.66 -17.74
N ARG A 257 11.98 -7.31 -16.61
CA ARG A 257 12.71 -7.23 -15.34
C ARG A 257 13.89 -8.22 -15.30
N ILE A 258 14.77 -8.11 -16.29
CA ILE A 258 15.88 -9.07 -16.49
C ILE A 258 16.88 -9.07 -15.31
N ASP A 259 17.18 -7.87 -14.79
CA ASP A 259 18.25 -7.62 -13.80
C ASP A 259 17.73 -7.12 -12.44
N GLN A 260 16.42 -6.98 -12.25
CA GLN A 260 15.84 -6.47 -11.00
C GLN A 260 14.36 -6.88 -10.84
N PRO A 261 13.90 -7.27 -9.65
CA PRO A 261 12.50 -7.65 -9.43
C PRO A 261 11.55 -6.47 -9.25
N TYR A 262 12.06 -5.27 -8.98
CA TYR A 262 11.23 -4.10 -8.69
C TYR A 262 10.83 -3.38 -9.97
N VAL A 263 9.65 -2.79 -9.89
CA VAL A 263 9.06 -1.91 -10.90
C VAL A 263 9.05 -0.50 -10.32
N SER A 264 9.45 0.50 -11.11
CA SER A 264 9.43 1.89 -10.65
C SER A 264 7.98 2.42 -10.54
N PRO A 265 7.71 3.44 -9.71
CA PRO A 265 6.40 4.08 -9.64
C PRO A 265 5.90 4.58 -11.01
N GLN A 266 6.80 4.99 -11.91
CA GLN A 266 6.44 5.42 -13.27
C GLN A 266 5.98 4.26 -14.14
N ARG A 267 6.63 3.10 -14.02
CA ARG A 267 6.16 1.91 -14.74
C ARG A 267 4.83 1.43 -14.16
N TRP A 268 4.66 1.47 -12.85
CA TRP A 268 3.37 1.19 -12.22
C TRP A 268 2.23 2.07 -12.68
N ASP A 269 2.47 3.38 -12.83
CA ASP A 269 1.47 4.27 -13.41
C ASP A 269 0.99 3.77 -14.78
N THR A 270 1.92 3.32 -15.63
CA THR A 270 1.60 2.79 -16.95
C THR A 270 0.79 1.49 -16.86
N GLU A 271 1.22 0.54 -16.03
CA GLU A 271 0.53 -0.75 -15.87
C GLU A 271 -0.87 -0.57 -15.27
N LEU A 272 -1.01 0.27 -14.24
CA LEU A 272 -2.29 0.57 -13.62
C LEU A 272 -3.26 1.21 -14.61
N ARG A 273 -2.81 2.16 -15.43
CA ARG A 273 -3.64 2.75 -16.50
C ARG A 273 -4.07 1.72 -17.52
N ALA A 274 -3.16 0.85 -17.95
CA ALA A 274 -3.47 -0.22 -18.89
C ALA A 274 -4.50 -1.21 -18.32
N ALA A 275 -4.47 -1.43 -17.00
CA ALA A 275 -5.41 -2.28 -16.27
C ALA A 275 -6.75 -1.60 -15.92
N GLY A 276 -7.01 -0.38 -16.40
CA GLY A 276 -8.27 0.33 -16.17
C GLY A 276 -8.34 1.10 -14.85
N PHE A 277 -7.20 1.48 -14.27
CA PHE A 277 -7.11 2.36 -13.11
C PHE A 277 -6.64 3.77 -13.49
N THR A 278 -6.76 4.72 -12.57
CA THR A 278 -6.33 6.13 -12.76
C THR A 278 -4.82 6.31 -12.88
N GLY A 279 -4.03 5.24 -12.70
CA GLY A 279 -2.57 5.29 -12.61
C GLY A 279 -2.10 5.52 -11.18
N ASN A 280 -0.96 6.18 -11.01
CA ASN A 280 -0.38 6.50 -9.71
C ASN A 280 -0.86 7.88 -9.24
N ASP A 281 -1.99 7.92 -8.50
CA ASP A 281 -2.59 9.17 -8.02
C ASP A 281 -1.77 9.80 -6.88
N ALA A 282 -1.14 8.98 -6.05
CA ALA A 282 -0.26 9.42 -4.98
C ALA A 282 0.79 8.36 -4.66
N THR A 283 2.01 8.79 -4.33
CA THR A 283 3.07 7.90 -3.84
C THR A 283 3.64 8.45 -2.54
N THR A 284 3.81 7.56 -1.56
CA THR A 284 4.59 7.84 -0.35
C THR A 284 5.82 6.94 -0.34
N TYR A 285 6.94 7.48 0.10
CA TYR A 285 8.19 6.74 0.27
C TYR A 285 8.51 6.60 1.74
N ASP A 286 9.24 5.54 2.06
CA ASP A 286 9.60 5.20 3.44
C ASP A 286 10.81 5.98 3.98
N LEU A 287 11.67 6.45 3.09
CA LEU A 287 12.85 7.26 3.39
C LEU A 287 12.97 8.41 2.40
N ASP A 288 13.88 9.34 2.68
CA ASP A 288 14.26 10.39 1.72
C ASP A 288 15.18 9.83 0.62
N PRO A 289 15.21 10.45 -0.57
CA PRO A 289 16.16 10.08 -1.61
C PRO A 289 17.62 10.23 -1.11
N PRO A 290 18.54 9.34 -1.51
CA PRO A 290 18.39 8.20 -2.42
C PRO A 290 18.03 6.85 -1.74
N TYR A 291 17.55 6.85 -0.49
CA TYR A 291 17.46 5.64 0.33
C TYR A 291 16.11 4.94 0.32
N HIS A 292 15.21 5.29 -0.60
CA HIS A 292 13.90 4.66 -0.70
C HIS A 292 14.04 3.14 -0.75
N CYS A 293 13.46 2.45 0.23
CA CYS A 293 13.45 1.00 0.32
C CYS A 293 12.05 0.43 0.05
N HIS A 294 11.01 1.25 0.19
CA HIS A 294 9.62 0.92 -0.07
C HIS A 294 8.87 2.18 -0.54
N PHE A 295 7.81 1.96 -1.31
CA PHE A 295 6.85 3.00 -1.60
C PHE A 295 5.44 2.41 -1.54
N THR A 296 4.48 3.19 -1.08
CA THR A 296 3.04 2.89 -1.23
C THR A 296 2.49 3.76 -2.35
N MET A 297 1.66 3.19 -3.22
CA MET A 297 0.93 3.96 -4.22
C MET A 297 -0.57 3.86 -3.95
N LEU A 298 -1.27 4.93 -4.31
CA LEU A 298 -2.73 4.96 -4.37
C LEU A 298 -3.16 5.02 -5.83
N SER A 299 -4.17 4.22 -6.15
CA SER A 299 -4.84 4.21 -7.44
C SER A 299 -6.33 4.02 -7.24
N ARG A 300 -7.14 4.49 -8.19
CA ARG A 300 -8.60 4.28 -8.20
C ARG A 300 -8.98 3.53 -9.46
N VAL A 301 -10.04 2.74 -9.38
CA VAL A 301 -10.68 2.20 -10.59
C VAL A 301 -11.07 3.39 -11.46
N MET A 302 -10.73 3.37 -12.74
CA MET A 302 -11.19 4.42 -13.66
C MET A 302 -12.71 4.47 -13.55
N PRO A 303 -13.30 5.65 -13.30
CA PRO A 303 -14.73 5.79 -13.40
C PRO A 303 -15.12 5.28 -14.78
N THR A 304 -15.92 4.21 -14.84
CA THR A 304 -16.65 3.90 -16.07
C THR A 304 -17.37 5.19 -16.41
N SER A 305 -17.25 5.66 -17.66
CA SER A 305 -17.82 6.96 -18.09
C SER A 305 -19.22 7.07 -17.52
N ASP A 306 -19.36 7.85 -16.44
CA ASP A 306 -20.53 7.76 -15.58
C ASP A 306 -21.69 8.09 -16.50
N THR A 307 -22.68 7.19 -16.56
CA THR A 307 -23.92 7.43 -17.28
C THR A 307 -24.35 8.85 -16.94
N LYS A 308 -24.51 9.74 -17.93
CA LYS A 308 -25.00 11.10 -17.72
C LYS A 308 -26.13 11.04 -16.69
N ARG A 309 -25.87 11.51 -15.47
CA ARG A 309 -26.89 11.48 -14.42
C ARG A 309 -27.73 12.73 -14.59
N ASP A 310 -29.02 12.52 -14.81
CA ASP A 310 -30.01 13.59 -14.70
C ASP A 310 -30.14 13.97 -13.22
N ILE A 311 -29.73 15.20 -12.92
CA ILE A 311 -29.83 15.78 -11.58
C ILE A 311 -31.04 16.71 -11.55
N LEU A 312 -31.91 16.53 -10.56
CA LEU A 312 -32.96 17.50 -10.22
C LEU A 312 -32.49 18.38 -9.05
N LEU A 313 -32.28 19.66 -9.32
CA LEU A 313 -32.06 20.67 -8.30
C LEU A 313 -33.42 21.17 -7.79
N LEU A 314 -33.77 20.79 -6.56
CA LEU A 314 -35.03 21.15 -5.92
C LEU A 314 -34.89 22.51 -5.25
N THR A 315 -35.70 23.50 -5.64
CA THR A 315 -35.73 24.84 -5.04
C THR A 315 -37.15 25.24 -4.63
N ASN A 316 -37.28 26.37 -3.94
CA ASN A 316 -38.58 26.95 -3.59
C ASN A 316 -39.22 27.71 -4.78
N GLY A 317 -38.78 27.47 -6.01
CA GLY A 317 -39.16 28.21 -7.21
C GLY A 317 -38.20 29.36 -7.58
N VAL A 318 -37.29 29.74 -6.68
CA VAL A 318 -36.24 30.73 -6.97
C VAL A 318 -34.92 30.04 -7.27
N GLN A 319 -34.20 30.54 -8.29
CA GLN A 319 -32.85 30.08 -8.64
C GLN A 319 -31.83 31.15 -8.25
N SER A 320 -31.35 31.09 -7.01
CA SER A 320 -30.34 32.01 -6.49
C SER A 320 -29.01 31.89 -7.22
N GLN A 321 -28.12 32.87 -7.01
CA GLN A 321 -26.79 32.86 -7.62
C GLN A 321 -25.96 31.65 -7.14
N ILE A 322 -26.13 31.24 -5.89
CA ILE A 322 -25.45 30.08 -5.33
C ILE A 322 -26.01 28.77 -5.89
N ALA A 323 -27.34 28.66 -6.06
CA ALA A 323 -27.97 27.53 -6.74
C ALA A 323 -27.49 27.38 -8.19
N LYS A 324 -27.39 28.49 -8.93
CA LYS A 324 -26.83 28.49 -10.30
C LYS A 324 -25.36 28.08 -10.33
N THR A 325 -24.57 28.52 -9.34
CA THR A 325 -23.17 28.10 -9.21
C THR A 325 -23.04 26.60 -8.98
N ILE A 326 -23.92 26.02 -8.16
CA ILE A 326 -23.99 24.56 -7.96
C ILE A 326 -24.37 23.85 -9.26
N ALA A 327 -25.38 24.35 -9.98
CA ALA A 327 -25.77 23.82 -11.28
C ALA A 327 -24.61 23.82 -12.30
N TYR A 328 -23.86 24.92 -12.39
CA TYR A 328 -22.71 25.01 -13.28
C TYR A 328 -21.62 23.99 -12.93
N LYS A 329 -21.36 23.72 -11.65
CA LYS A 329 -20.40 22.68 -11.25
C LYS A 329 -20.83 21.29 -11.71
N PHE A 330 -22.11 20.95 -11.58
CA PHE A 330 -22.61 19.66 -12.08
C PHE A 330 -22.56 19.56 -13.60
N LEU A 331 -22.89 20.64 -14.32
CA LEU A 331 -22.76 20.71 -15.78
C LEU A 331 -21.30 20.51 -16.24
N ASP A 332 -20.35 21.14 -15.54
CA ASP A 332 -18.91 20.99 -15.81
C ASP A 332 -18.41 19.55 -15.62
N HIS A 333 -19.07 18.78 -14.75
CA HIS A 333 -18.81 17.35 -14.54
C HIS A 333 -19.64 16.44 -15.47
N GLY A 334 -20.28 17.01 -16.51
CA GLY A 334 -20.99 16.24 -17.55
C GLY A 334 -22.39 15.76 -17.15
N CYS A 335 -22.93 16.21 -16.02
CA CYS A 335 -24.31 15.92 -15.62
C CYS A 335 -25.32 16.78 -16.40
N THR A 336 -26.55 16.32 -16.49
CA THR A 336 -27.68 17.09 -17.00
C THR A 336 -28.47 17.67 -15.84
N ILE A 337 -28.80 18.97 -15.91
CA ILE A 337 -29.47 19.67 -14.82
C ILE A 337 -30.91 19.99 -15.17
N ASN A 338 -31.80 19.59 -14.28
CA ASN A 338 -33.21 19.93 -14.28
C ASN A 338 -33.54 20.69 -12.99
N TRP A 339 -34.48 21.61 -13.07
CA TRP A 339 -34.96 22.37 -11.92
C TRP A 339 -36.37 21.94 -11.57
N GLY A 340 -36.67 21.82 -10.28
CA GLY A 340 -38.03 21.52 -9.83
C GLY A 340 -38.34 22.07 -8.46
N THR A 341 -39.61 21.97 -8.07
CA THR A 341 -40.14 22.33 -6.75
C THR A 341 -40.72 21.09 -6.06
N LEU A 342 -41.18 21.24 -4.82
CA LEU A 342 -41.85 20.15 -4.09
C LEU A 342 -43.16 19.70 -4.75
N ASP A 343 -43.69 20.45 -5.70
CA ASP A 343 -44.87 20.08 -6.48
C ASP A 343 -44.52 19.12 -7.64
N ASP A 344 -43.24 19.09 -8.05
CA ASP A 344 -42.77 18.22 -9.11
C ASP A 344 -42.53 16.80 -8.58
N THR A 345 -42.98 15.80 -9.34
CA THR A 345 -42.66 14.40 -9.04
C THR A 345 -41.39 14.02 -9.81
N PRO A 346 -40.23 13.86 -9.16
CA PRO A 346 -39.00 13.49 -9.88
C PRO A 346 -39.16 12.11 -10.53
N PRO A 347 -38.66 11.93 -11.76
CA PRO A 347 -38.48 10.61 -12.34
C PRO A 347 -37.64 9.71 -11.41
N THR A 348 -37.88 8.40 -11.46
CA THR A 348 -37.27 7.41 -10.57
C THR A 348 -35.75 7.29 -10.68
N ASP A 349 -35.20 7.72 -11.81
CA ASP A 349 -33.82 7.62 -12.25
C ASP A 349 -33.00 8.89 -11.97
N TYR A 350 -33.62 9.96 -11.49
CA TYR A 350 -32.95 11.23 -11.24
C TYR A 350 -32.27 11.26 -9.86
N CYS A 351 -31.09 11.88 -9.79
CA CYS A 351 -30.47 12.25 -8.53
C CYS A 351 -31.05 13.59 -8.05
N VAL A 352 -31.75 13.60 -6.92
CA VAL A 352 -32.39 14.81 -6.40
C VAL A 352 -31.48 15.49 -5.38
N VAL A 353 -31.12 16.74 -5.65
CA VAL A 353 -30.33 17.60 -4.75
C VAL A 353 -31.22 18.72 -4.25
N SER A 354 -31.50 18.72 -2.95
CA SER A 354 -32.34 19.72 -2.31
C SER A 354 -31.55 20.97 -1.94
N LEU A 355 -31.96 22.09 -2.53
CA LEU A 355 -31.45 23.44 -2.29
C LEU A 355 -32.49 24.30 -1.55
N LEU A 356 -33.54 23.69 -1.00
CA LEU A 356 -34.64 24.42 -0.33
C LEU A 356 -34.15 25.29 0.83
N ASP A 357 -33.18 24.80 1.61
CA ASP A 357 -32.60 25.51 2.76
C ASP A 357 -31.36 26.34 2.41
N LEU A 358 -31.05 26.50 1.12
CA LEU A 358 -29.80 27.12 0.68
C LEU A 358 -29.79 28.63 0.93
N ASP A 359 -30.89 29.30 0.61
CA ASP A 359 -31.02 30.76 0.70
C ASP A 359 -31.81 31.20 1.95
N ASP A 360 -32.84 30.44 2.32
CA ASP A 360 -33.72 30.69 3.47
C ASP A 360 -34.01 29.36 4.20
N PRO A 361 -34.31 29.35 5.52
CA PRO A 361 -34.63 28.13 6.26
C PRO A 361 -36.04 27.63 5.92
N TYR A 362 -36.24 27.19 4.68
CA TYR A 362 -37.50 26.76 4.11
C TYR A 362 -38.12 25.60 4.88
N LEU A 363 -37.31 24.62 5.33
CA LEU A 363 -37.81 23.51 6.14
C LEU A 363 -38.32 23.95 7.52
N TYR A 364 -37.73 24.99 8.11
CA TYR A 364 -38.16 25.53 9.40
C TYR A 364 -39.49 26.29 9.27
N ASN A 365 -39.65 27.05 8.19
CA ASN A 365 -40.84 27.84 7.90
C ASN A 365 -41.87 27.08 7.04
N MET A 366 -41.74 25.76 6.95
CA MET A 366 -42.53 24.95 6.04
C MET A 366 -44.02 24.96 6.42
N SER A 367 -44.89 25.09 5.42
CA SER A 367 -46.33 24.96 5.59
C SER A 367 -46.74 23.50 5.80
N GLU A 368 -47.88 23.25 6.45
CA GLU A 368 -48.42 21.89 6.64
C GLU A 368 -48.68 21.16 5.30
N SER A 369 -49.07 21.91 4.25
CA SER A 369 -49.23 21.36 2.90
C SER A 369 -47.90 20.93 2.29
N ASP A 370 -46.83 21.70 2.48
CA ASP A 370 -45.50 21.35 1.95
C ASP A 370 -44.85 20.22 2.75
N TYR A 371 -45.15 20.12 4.05
CA TYR A 371 -44.75 19.00 4.89
C TYR A 371 -45.31 17.68 4.37
N THR A 372 -46.61 17.65 4.07
CA THR A 372 -47.28 16.48 3.49
C THR A 372 -46.73 16.09 2.11
N LYS A 373 -46.32 17.07 1.29
CA LYS A 373 -45.64 16.80 0.01
C LYS A 373 -44.23 16.22 0.22
N SER A 374 -43.49 16.77 1.18
CA SER A 374 -42.14 16.32 1.50
C SER A 374 -42.14 14.88 2.04
N SER A 375 -43.10 14.53 2.90
CA SER A 375 -43.19 13.22 3.57
C SER A 375 -43.51 12.07 2.61
N ASN A 376 -44.32 12.32 1.57
CA ASN A 376 -44.63 11.35 0.53
C ASN A 376 -43.46 11.07 -0.44
N GLY A 377 -42.39 11.88 -0.41
CA GLY A 377 -41.25 11.79 -1.33
C GLY A 377 -39.90 11.40 -0.68
N LEU A 378 -39.89 11.04 0.60
CA LEU A 378 -38.66 10.80 1.40
C LEU A 378 -37.97 9.45 1.14
N ASP A 379 -38.55 8.56 0.34
CA ASP A 379 -38.09 7.18 0.18
C ASP A 379 -36.96 7.00 -0.88
N LYS A 380 -36.34 8.09 -1.35
CA LYS A 380 -35.33 8.04 -2.42
C LYS A 380 -34.11 8.90 -2.09
N SER A 381 -32.94 8.46 -2.58
CA SER A 381 -31.60 9.04 -2.40
C SER A 381 -31.56 10.55 -2.70
N ARG A 382 -31.73 11.36 -1.64
CA ARG A 382 -31.70 12.83 -1.69
C ARG A 382 -30.48 13.38 -0.95
N ILE A 383 -29.77 14.31 -1.58
CA ILE A 383 -28.71 15.09 -0.95
C ILE A 383 -29.32 16.42 -0.47
N TRP A 384 -29.17 16.74 0.81
CA TRP A 384 -29.68 17.98 1.40
C TRP A 384 -28.53 18.96 1.65
N ILE A 385 -28.65 20.19 1.16
CA ILE A 385 -27.74 21.29 1.48
C ILE A 385 -28.44 22.21 2.48
N GLN A 386 -27.85 22.35 3.67
CA GLN A 386 -28.47 23.04 4.82
C GLN A 386 -27.55 24.12 5.40
N ASN A 387 -28.16 25.20 5.89
CA ASN A 387 -27.51 26.24 6.69
C ASN A 387 -27.57 25.87 8.20
N THR A 388 -26.66 26.38 9.03
CA THR A 388 -26.54 26.01 10.45
C THR A 388 -27.79 26.31 11.30
N SER A 389 -28.69 27.16 10.84
CA SER A 389 -29.98 27.45 11.46
C SER A 389 -31.05 26.35 11.29
N SER A 390 -30.86 25.38 10.40
CA SER A 390 -31.86 24.31 10.11
C SER A 390 -31.61 22.98 10.85
N LEU A 391 -30.63 22.90 11.75
CA LEU A 391 -30.24 21.68 12.48
C LEU A 391 -31.32 21.07 13.40
N SER A 392 -32.45 21.75 13.61
CA SER A 392 -33.54 21.24 14.46
C SER A 392 -34.42 20.15 13.80
N THR A 393 -34.33 19.95 12.49
CA THR A 393 -35.22 19.06 11.72
C THR A 393 -34.78 17.60 11.66
N ARG A 394 -33.60 17.21 12.17
CA ARG A 394 -33.21 15.78 12.29
C ARG A 394 -33.66 15.10 13.59
N GLY A 395 -34.26 15.84 14.53
CA GLY A 395 -34.50 15.39 15.90
C GLY A 395 -35.97 15.28 16.33
N ARG A 396 -36.94 15.16 15.41
CA ARG A 396 -38.33 14.85 15.75
C ARG A 396 -38.85 13.65 15.01
#